data_AF-A0A3Q7QXF1-F1
#
_entry.id   AF-A0A3Q7QXF1-F1
#
_cell.length_a   1.000
_cell.length_b   1.000
_cell.length_c   1.000
_cell.angle_alpha   90.00
_cell.angle_beta   90.00
_cell.angle_gamma   90.00
#
_symmetry.space_group_name_H-M   'P 1'
#
loop_
_entity.id
_entity.type
_entity.pdbx_description
1 polymer ?
#
loop_
_entity_poly.entity_id
_entity_poly.type
_entity_poly.pdbx_seq_one_letter_code
_entity_poly.pdbx_strand_id
1 'polypeptide(L)'
;MSEASPRECAAAGEPPAPAGPPPRTSDYYCVDENLPVRFNNPAWFRGYGTKEPVSMYRTSNQAYGSRAPTVHEMPQVECSGTTLSMSTWRRAS
;
A
#
# COMPACT_ATOMS: atom_id res chain seq x y z
N MET A 1 30.88 -35.36 -13.85
CA MET A 1 30.10 -34.13 -14.06
C MET A 1 29.99 -33.47 -12.70
N SER A 2 30.68 -32.33 -12.52
CA SER A 2 30.87 -31.66 -11.23
C SER A 2 29.72 -30.71 -10.91
N GLU A 3 29.32 -30.69 -9.65
CA GLU A 3 28.22 -29.89 -9.10
C GLU A 3 28.43 -28.39 -9.31
N ALA A 4 27.38 -27.70 -9.73
CA ALA A 4 27.32 -26.24 -9.75
C ALA A 4 26.61 -25.76 -8.47
N SER A 5 27.39 -25.24 -7.52
CA SER A 5 26.87 -24.45 -6.40
C SER A 5 26.45 -23.06 -6.90
N PRO A 6 25.19 -22.62 -6.73
CA PRO A 6 24.80 -21.26 -7.06
C PRO A 6 25.11 -20.33 -5.88
N ARG A 7 26.26 -19.66 -6.01
CA ARG A 7 26.60 -18.29 -5.59
C ARG A 7 25.85 -17.66 -4.40
N GLU A 8 26.63 -17.38 -3.36
CA GLU A 8 26.45 -16.30 -2.39
C GLU A 8 26.18 -14.94 -3.08
N CYS A 9 25.22 -14.17 -2.53
CA CYS A 9 25.01 -12.71 -2.59
C CYS A 9 23.69 -12.43 -1.83
N ALA A 10 23.53 -11.55 -0.86
CA ALA A 10 24.24 -10.33 -0.53
C ALA A 10 24.16 -10.03 0.99
N ALA A 11 25.13 -9.24 1.45
CA ALA A 11 25.23 -8.69 2.79
C ALA A 11 23.90 -8.12 3.30
N ALA A 12 23.57 -8.44 4.55
CA ALA A 12 22.55 -7.74 5.31
C ALA A 12 22.95 -6.26 5.39
N GLY A 13 22.31 -5.43 4.59
CA GLY A 13 22.42 -3.99 4.66
C GLY A 13 22.06 -3.52 6.07
N GLU A 14 22.90 -2.62 6.57
CA GLU A 14 22.71 -1.82 7.78
C GLU A 14 21.24 -1.38 7.93
N PRO A 15 20.66 -1.41 9.14
CA PRO A 15 19.29 -0.94 9.35
C PRO A 15 19.18 0.50 8.86
N PRO A 16 18.17 0.84 8.03
CA PRO A 16 18.01 2.20 7.57
C PRO A 16 17.89 3.14 8.79
N ALA A 17 18.66 4.23 8.75
CA ALA A 17 18.60 5.36 9.68
C ALA A 17 17.14 5.70 10.06
N PRO A 18 16.86 6.22 11.28
CA PRO A 18 15.49 6.45 11.75
C PRO A 18 14.72 7.18 10.67
N ALA A 19 13.83 6.44 10.02
CA ALA A 19 13.15 6.92 8.84
C ALA A 19 12.38 8.15 9.27
N GLY A 20 12.63 9.27 8.57
CA GLY A 20 11.79 10.44 8.70
C GLY A 20 10.32 10.08 8.50
N PRO A 21 9.39 11.03 8.74
CA PRO A 21 7.98 10.79 8.48
C PRO A 21 7.80 10.17 7.07
N PRO A 22 6.94 9.15 6.93
CA PRO A 22 6.80 8.44 5.68
C PRO A 22 6.50 9.42 4.53
N PRO A 23 7.08 9.19 3.34
CA PRO A 23 6.92 10.10 2.20
C PRO A 23 5.45 10.30 1.85
N ARG A 24 5.06 11.57 1.62
CA ARG A 24 3.71 11.91 1.17
C ARG A 24 3.63 12.02 -0.34
N THR A 25 2.44 11.83 -0.89
CA THR A 25 2.21 11.98 -2.34
C THR A 25 2.52 13.39 -2.81
N SER A 26 2.19 14.41 -2.01
CA SER A 26 2.44 15.83 -2.28
C SER A 26 3.92 16.22 -2.32
N ASP A 27 4.79 15.42 -1.71
CA ASP A 27 6.23 15.71 -1.69
C ASP A 27 6.87 15.41 -3.06
N TYR A 28 6.25 14.53 -3.85
CA TYR A 28 6.75 14.09 -5.16
C TYR A 28 5.89 14.59 -6.32
N TYR A 29 4.62 14.88 -6.08
CA TYR A 29 3.65 15.19 -7.11
C TYR A 29 2.76 16.37 -6.73
N CYS A 30 2.27 17.09 -7.74
CA CYS A 30 1.19 18.03 -7.55
C CYS A 30 -0.10 17.26 -7.29
N VAL A 31 -0.81 17.63 -6.23
CA VAL A 31 -2.03 16.98 -5.76
C VAL A 31 -3.13 18.03 -5.67
N ASP A 32 -4.35 17.69 -6.08
CA ASP A 32 -5.51 18.59 -5.98
C ASP A 32 -5.86 18.93 -4.52
N GLU A 33 -6.28 20.17 -4.26
CA GLU A 33 -6.64 20.65 -2.92
C GLU A 33 -7.88 19.94 -2.34
N ASN A 34 -8.78 19.45 -3.18
CA ASN A 34 -9.98 18.74 -2.77
C ASN A 34 -9.73 17.23 -2.54
N LEU A 35 -8.54 16.73 -2.88
CA LEU A 35 -8.23 15.32 -2.69
C LEU A 35 -8.22 14.98 -1.19
N PRO A 36 -8.98 13.95 -0.74
CA PRO A 36 -8.99 13.56 0.66
C PRO A 36 -7.58 13.26 1.17
N VAL A 37 -7.24 13.84 2.33
CA VAL A 37 -5.90 13.80 2.94
C VAL A 37 -5.32 12.37 3.08
N ARG A 38 -6.19 11.35 3.14
CA ARG A 38 -5.80 9.94 3.21
C ARG A 38 -5.05 9.47 1.97
N PHE A 39 -5.35 9.99 0.78
CA PHE A 39 -4.61 9.68 -0.44
C PHE A 39 -3.26 10.38 -0.51
N ASN A 40 -3.06 11.45 0.26
CA ASN A 40 -1.75 12.08 0.40
C ASN A 40 -0.83 11.31 1.37
N ASN A 41 -1.40 10.51 2.28
CA ASN A 41 -0.67 9.79 3.31
C ASN A 41 -0.90 8.28 3.15
N PRO A 42 -0.18 7.59 2.23
CA PRO A 42 -0.40 6.16 1.96
C PRO A 42 -0.23 5.28 3.20
N ALA A 43 0.59 5.71 4.16
CA ALA A 43 0.78 5.05 5.45
C ALA A 43 -0.50 4.94 6.31
N TRP A 44 -1.55 5.71 6.03
CA TRP A 44 -2.83 5.61 6.74
C TRP A 44 -3.68 4.40 6.31
N PHE A 45 -3.39 3.80 5.16
CA PHE A 45 -4.05 2.58 4.72
C PHE A 45 -3.50 1.37 5.47
N ARG A 46 -4.18 1.00 6.56
CA ARG A 46 -3.84 -0.17 7.38
C ARG A 46 -4.46 -1.44 6.80
N GLY A 47 -3.81 -2.58 7.05
CA GLY A 47 -4.34 -3.92 6.70
C GLY A 47 -3.76 -4.51 5.41
N TYR A 48 -2.99 -3.72 4.65
CA TYR A 48 -2.12 -4.25 3.62
C TYR A 48 -0.85 -4.83 4.22
N GLY A 49 -0.26 -5.79 3.53
CA GLY A 49 0.92 -6.52 4.02
C GLY A 49 0.68 -8.02 4.06
N THR A 50 1.71 -8.80 3.77
CA THR A 50 1.67 -10.23 4.09
C THR A 50 1.70 -10.40 5.61
N LYS A 51 0.64 -10.97 6.18
CA LYS A 51 0.76 -11.61 7.49
C LYS A 51 1.71 -12.79 7.36
N GLU A 52 2.57 -12.98 8.35
CA GLU A 52 3.43 -14.15 8.38
C GLU A 52 2.55 -15.41 8.31
N PRO A 53 2.78 -16.29 7.31
CA PRO A 53 1.95 -17.46 7.14
C PRO A 53 2.18 -18.40 8.33
N VAL A 54 1.11 -18.76 9.03
CA VAL A 54 1.14 -19.68 10.18
C VAL A 54 1.44 -21.13 9.73
N SER A 55 1.45 -21.40 8.42
CA SER A 55 1.65 -22.73 7.83
C SER A 55 2.67 -22.70 6.69
N MET A 56 3.27 -23.86 6.42
CA MET A 56 4.17 -24.05 5.27
C MET A 56 3.48 -23.80 3.91
N TYR A 57 2.15 -23.95 3.84
CA TYR A 57 1.39 -23.74 2.61
C TYR A 57 0.94 -22.29 2.45
N ARG A 58 1.16 -21.73 1.26
CA ARG A 58 0.65 -20.42 0.81
C ARG A 58 -0.36 -20.62 -0.32
N THR A 59 -1.39 -19.78 -0.35
CA THR A 59 -2.35 -19.73 -1.48
C THR A 59 -2.05 -18.55 -2.39
N SER A 60 -2.38 -18.64 -3.67
CA SER A 60 -2.23 -17.54 -4.63
C SER A 60 -3.01 -16.29 -4.21
N ASN A 61 -4.18 -16.47 -3.59
CA ASN A 61 -5.01 -15.37 -3.13
C ASN A 61 -4.37 -14.57 -1.98
N GLN A 62 -3.39 -15.14 -1.24
CA GLN A 62 -2.64 -14.38 -0.24
C GLN A 62 -1.79 -13.27 -0.84
N ALA A 63 -1.49 -13.32 -2.15
CA ALA A 63 -0.80 -12.25 -2.84
C ALA A 63 -1.70 -11.00 -2.99
N TYR A 64 -3.02 -11.18 -3.07
CA TYR A 64 -3.95 -10.07 -3.16
C TYR A 64 -4.00 -9.29 -1.83
N GLY A 65 -3.85 -7.96 -1.89
CA GLY A 65 -3.77 -7.10 -0.69
C GLY A 65 -2.47 -7.25 0.12
N SER A 66 -1.53 -8.09 -0.31
CA SER A 66 -0.25 -8.29 0.38
C SER A 66 0.70 -7.10 0.32
N ARG A 67 0.50 -6.18 -0.64
CA ARG A 67 1.37 -5.02 -0.85
C ARG A 67 0.64 -3.76 -0.41
N ALA A 68 1.30 -2.98 0.44
CA ALA A 68 0.80 -1.68 0.84
C ALA A 68 0.91 -0.67 -0.30
N PRO A 69 -0.08 0.22 -0.46
CA PRO A 69 -0.05 1.25 -1.48
C PRO A 69 1.08 2.25 -1.22
N THR A 70 1.68 2.73 -2.30
CA THR A 70 2.79 3.70 -2.29
C THR A 70 2.38 5.06 -2.83
N VAL A 71 3.21 6.07 -2.63
CA VAL A 71 2.99 7.44 -3.17
C VAL A 71 2.80 7.47 -4.69
N HIS A 72 3.38 6.51 -5.41
CA HIS A 72 3.29 6.42 -6.87
C HIS A 72 2.01 5.70 -7.35
N GLU A 73 1.32 5.00 -6.45
CA GLU A 73 0.04 4.32 -6.75
C GLU A 73 -1.16 5.16 -6.33
N MET A 74 -0.97 6.18 -5.48
CA MET A 74 -2.03 7.06 -5.01
C MET A 74 -2.57 7.98 -6.13
N PRO A 75 -3.89 8.24 -6.14
CA PRO A 75 -4.47 9.19 -7.08
C PRO A 75 -3.97 10.61 -6.77
N GLN A 76 -3.76 11.41 -7.83
CA GLN A 76 -3.35 12.81 -7.72
C GLN A 76 -4.53 13.79 -7.82
N VAL A 77 -5.65 13.32 -8.37
CA VAL A 77 -6.87 14.09 -8.58
C VAL A 77 -8.05 13.35 -7.97
N GLU A 78 -9.05 14.08 -7.51
CA GLU A 78 -10.32 13.44 -7.18
C GLU A 78 -10.93 12.91 -8.48
N CYS A 79 -11.12 11.61 -8.57
CA CYS A 79 -12.12 11.11 -9.50
C CYS A 79 -13.45 11.59 -8.92
N SER A 80 -14.15 12.47 -9.62
CA SER A 80 -15.51 12.93 -9.30
C SER A 80 -16.50 11.77 -9.43
N GLY A 81 -16.34 10.77 -8.56
CA GLY A 81 -17.26 9.68 -8.39
C GLY A 81 -18.51 10.27 -7.75
N THR A 82 -19.60 10.30 -8.52
CA THR A 82 -20.94 10.64 -8.07
C THR A 82 -21.15 10.12 -6.65
N THR A 83 -21.17 11.03 -5.67
CA THR A 83 -21.48 10.70 -4.29
C THR A 83 -22.97 10.33 -4.25
N LEU A 84 -23.25 9.06 -4.50
CA LEU A 84 -24.58 8.48 -4.30
C LEU A 84 -24.85 8.48 -2.79
N SER A 85 -25.42 9.58 -2.32
CA SER A 85 -25.86 9.74 -0.93
C SER A 85 -26.92 8.68 -0.61
N MET A 86 -26.59 7.71 0.23
CA MET A 86 -27.53 6.69 0.72
C MET A 86 -28.54 7.25 1.75
N SER A 87 -28.63 8.58 1.93
CA SER A 87 -29.54 9.21 2.88
C SER A 87 -31.04 9.02 2.56
N THR A 88 -31.39 8.55 1.36
CA THR A 88 -32.78 8.29 0.97
C THR A 88 -33.28 6.89 1.33
N TRP A 89 -32.44 5.98 1.84
CA TRP A 89 -32.84 4.59 2.13
C TRP A 89 -33.34 4.37 3.57
N ARG A 90 -33.30 5.40 4.44
CA ARG A 90 -33.73 5.32 5.85
C ARG A 90 -35.11 5.96 6.07
N ARG A 91 -36.13 5.53 5.33
CA ARG A 91 -37.54 5.82 5.65
C ARG A 91 -38.46 4.72 5.12
N ALA A 92 -38.43 3.58 5.77
CA ALA A 92 -39.51 2.60 5.77
C ALA A 92 -39.38 1.74 7.04
N SER A 93 -40.09 2.13 8.08
CA SER A 93 -40.43 1.30 9.25
C SER A 93 -41.82 1.69 9.67
#